data_AF-A0A4Q7YRI2-F1
#
_entry.id   AF-A0A4Q7YRI2-F1
#
_cell.length_a   1.000
_cell.length_b   1.000
_cell.length_c   1.000
_cell.angle_alpha   90.00
_cell.angle_beta   90.00
_cell.angle_gamma   90.00
#
_symmetry.space_group_name_H-M   'P 1'
#
loop_
_entity.id
_entity.type
_entity.pdbx_description
1 polymer ?
#
loop_
_entity_poly.entity_id
_entity_poly.type
_entity_poly.pdbx_seq_one_letter_code
_entity_poly.pdbx_strand_id
1 'polypeptide(L)'
;MTRMRNYILLAALGILVATAQLVATRWGLAGDLAGGFLSGVLLLAGTRVLMLEIEKTYLLPIVAAVASLSGLAFAMAGSDVATPHIAWVAPLLAALPTGMTALVTGMRGRKCQLCRTPLRRFLSFCCPRCHMVACENCWQFERDRCRLCEANQIPLFPIDISWWQQCFGTQVHGGRCTLCLRAADGRVAQWACAGCGYGQCRSCWDDNNGQCSRCGWIIPDLPPEVSTHAVAGAHPQTISRSIAQEDSPHRNADRKEVRNG
;
A
#
# COMPACT_ATOMS: atom_id res chain seq x y z
N MET A 1 9.75 9.93 18.49
CA MET A 1 10.77 10.95 18.11
C MET A 1 10.74 11.30 16.61
N THR A 2 10.51 10.34 15.69
CA THR A 2 10.46 10.59 14.23
C THR A 2 9.45 11.66 13.79
N ARG A 3 8.25 11.71 14.40
CA ARG A 3 7.23 12.72 14.09
C ARG A 3 7.71 14.16 14.32
N MET A 4 8.33 14.43 15.47
CA MET A 4 8.82 15.77 15.81
C MET A 4 9.92 16.21 14.84
N ARG A 5 10.85 15.31 14.50
CA ARG A 5 11.88 15.56 13.48
C ARG A 5 11.26 15.97 12.14
N ASN A 6 10.24 15.25 11.67
CA ASN A 6 9.60 15.56 10.38
C ASN A 6 8.93 16.94 10.38
N TYR A 7 8.29 17.35 11.49
CA TYR A 7 7.70 18.69 11.59
C TYR A 7 8.75 19.81 11.63
N ILE A 8 9.89 19.59 12.32
CA ILE A 8 11.00 20.55 12.34
C ILE A 8 11.59 20.72 10.93
N LEU A 9 11.84 19.62 10.21
CA LEU A 9 12.36 19.66 8.84
C LEU A 9 11.37 20.32 7.87
N LEU A 10 10.06 20.07 8.04
CA LEU A 10 9.02 20.73 7.24
C LEU A 10 8.98 22.24 7.50
N ALA A 11 9.12 22.67 8.77
CA ALA A 11 9.21 24.09 9.11
C ALA A 11 10.46 24.74 8.51
N ALA A 12 11.62 24.09 8.60
CA ALA A 12 12.86 24.56 8.00
C ALA A 12 12.76 24.71 6.47
N LEU A 13 12.16 23.74 5.79
CA LEU A 13 11.84 23.84 4.36
C LEU A 13 10.88 25.00 4.07
N GLY A 14 9.86 25.19 4.90
CA GLY A 14 8.93 26.31 4.78
C GLY A 14 9.64 27.67 4.86
N ILE A 15 10.60 27.83 5.78
CA ILE A 15 11.42 29.04 5.89
C ILE A 15 12.27 29.25 4.63
N LEU A 16 12.93 28.20 4.14
CA LEU A 16 13.73 28.27 2.91
C LEU A 16 12.88 28.70 1.71
N VAL A 17 11.68 28.12 1.58
CA VAL A 17 10.72 28.48 0.53
C VAL A 17 10.24 29.93 0.67
N ALA A 18 9.95 30.39 1.89
CA ALA A 18 9.58 31.79 2.13
C ALA A 18 10.72 32.76 1.74
N THR A 19 11.98 32.40 2.02
CA THR A 19 13.13 33.22 1.60
C THR A 19 13.30 33.24 0.07
N ALA A 20 13.05 32.10 -0.60
CA ALA A 20 13.08 32.05 -2.06
C ALA A 20 11.99 32.94 -2.68
N GLN A 21 10.77 32.92 -2.13
CA GLN A 21 9.69 33.83 -2.55
C GLN A 21 10.08 35.29 -2.33
N LEU A 22 10.64 35.62 -1.17
CA LEU A 22 11.09 36.97 -0.85
C LEU A 22 12.10 37.48 -1.89
N VAL A 23 13.08 36.66 -2.26
CA VAL A 23 14.05 36.99 -3.31
C VAL A 23 13.34 37.14 -4.67
N ALA A 24 12.38 36.26 -4.98
CA ALA A 24 11.59 36.30 -6.22
C ALA A 24 10.85 37.63 -6.43
N THR A 25 10.40 38.28 -5.36
CA THR A 25 9.69 39.56 -5.43
C THR A 25 10.53 40.71 -6.01
N ARG A 26 11.86 40.58 -6.01
CA ARG A 26 12.77 41.60 -6.56
C ARG A 26 12.67 41.73 -8.09
N TRP A 27 12.08 40.75 -8.77
CA TRP A 27 11.84 40.78 -10.21
C TRP A 27 10.41 41.23 -10.58
N GLY A 28 9.68 41.85 -9.64
CA GLY A 28 8.34 42.37 -9.84
C GLY A 28 7.29 41.27 -10.02
N LEU A 29 6.16 41.58 -10.67
CA LEU A 29 5.00 40.69 -10.79
C LEU A 29 5.34 39.33 -11.41
N ALA A 30 6.17 39.30 -12.45
CA ALA A 30 6.58 38.05 -13.08
C ALA A 30 7.40 37.17 -12.10
N GLY A 31 8.28 37.81 -11.32
CA GLY A 31 9.02 37.17 -10.24
C GLY A 31 8.11 36.62 -9.15
N ASP A 32 7.08 37.38 -8.73
CA ASP A 32 6.13 36.95 -7.70
C ASP A 32 5.38 35.66 -8.09
N LEU A 33 4.83 35.63 -9.31
CA LEU A 33 4.06 34.49 -9.80
C LEU A 33 4.94 33.26 -10.05
N ALA A 34 6.11 33.45 -10.68
CA ALA A 34 7.07 32.38 -10.92
C ALA A 34 7.64 31.85 -9.59
N GLY A 35 7.96 32.74 -8.65
CA GLY A 35 8.40 32.42 -7.30
C GLY A 35 7.35 31.63 -6.53
N GLY A 36 6.07 31.98 -6.67
CA GLY A 36 4.95 31.28 -6.04
C GLY A 36 4.89 29.84 -6.52
N PHE A 37 4.86 29.63 -7.83
CA PHE A 37 4.87 28.27 -8.40
C PHE A 37 6.13 27.48 -8.01
N LEU A 38 7.32 28.10 -8.13
CA LEU A 38 8.59 27.47 -7.78
C LEU A 38 8.66 27.08 -6.30
N SER A 39 8.09 27.89 -5.41
CA SER A 39 7.97 27.62 -3.98
C SER A 39 7.23 26.30 -3.71
N GLY A 40 6.12 26.07 -4.42
CA GLY A 40 5.38 24.80 -4.36
C GLY A 40 6.22 23.61 -4.84
N VAL A 41 6.94 23.78 -5.96
CA VAL A 41 7.82 22.75 -6.53
C VAL A 41 8.98 22.42 -5.59
N LEU A 42 9.64 23.44 -5.02
CA LEU A 42 10.77 23.28 -4.09
C LEU A 42 10.33 22.58 -2.80
N LEU A 43 9.17 22.93 -2.25
CA LEU A 43 8.64 22.25 -1.07
C LEU A 43 8.36 20.77 -1.38
N LEU A 44 7.74 20.49 -2.53
CA LEU A 44 7.49 19.12 -2.97
C LEU A 44 8.79 18.33 -3.15
N ALA A 45 9.76 18.88 -3.87
CA ALA A 45 11.07 18.26 -4.08
C ALA A 45 11.81 18.03 -2.76
N GLY A 46 11.84 19.02 -1.87
CA GLY A 46 12.47 18.91 -0.55
C GLY A 46 11.84 17.80 0.29
N THR A 47 10.52 17.66 0.27
CA THR A 47 9.84 16.57 1.00
C THR A 47 10.17 15.19 0.46
N ARG A 48 10.41 15.07 -0.87
CA ARG A 48 10.85 13.81 -1.50
C ARG A 48 12.31 13.49 -1.19
N VAL A 49 13.21 14.47 -1.31
CA VAL A 49 14.65 14.30 -1.04
C VAL A 49 14.90 13.94 0.42
N LEU A 50 14.18 14.58 1.36
CA LEU A 50 14.31 14.32 2.79
C LEU A 50 13.48 13.13 3.28
N MET A 51 12.76 12.43 2.38
CA MET A 51 11.88 11.30 2.71
C MET A 51 10.92 11.62 3.87
N LEU A 52 10.30 12.80 3.84
CA LEU A 52 9.43 13.25 4.91
C LEU A 52 8.10 12.49 4.89
N GLU A 53 7.90 11.62 5.87
CA GLU A 53 6.61 10.97 6.12
C GLU A 53 5.64 11.96 6.77
N ILE A 54 4.82 12.61 5.94
CA ILE A 54 3.77 13.52 6.39
C ILE A 54 2.46 12.75 6.45
N GLU A 55 1.97 12.56 7.67
CA GLU A 55 0.75 11.81 7.97
C GLU A 55 -0.51 12.39 7.29
N LYS A 56 -0.51 13.70 7.06
CA LYS A 56 -1.62 14.49 6.51
C LYS A 56 -1.16 15.22 5.25
N THR A 57 -1.37 14.62 4.07
CA THR A 57 -0.90 15.17 2.79
C THR A 57 -1.45 16.56 2.48
N TYR A 58 -2.60 16.94 3.04
CA TYR A 58 -3.18 18.28 2.91
C TYR A 58 -2.36 19.38 3.60
N LEU A 59 -1.42 19.03 4.51
CA LEU A 59 -0.54 20.01 5.13
C LEU A 59 0.47 20.60 4.13
N LEU A 60 0.85 19.86 3.08
CA LEU A 60 1.79 20.33 2.06
C LEU A 60 1.32 21.60 1.34
N PRO A 61 0.12 21.65 0.73
CA PRO A 61 -0.36 22.88 0.09
C PRO A 61 -0.56 24.03 1.08
N ILE A 62 -0.97 23.75 2.33
CA ILE A 62 -1.10 24.78 3.37
C ILE A 62 0.25 25.40 3.69
N VAL A 63 1.28 24.58 3.93
CA VAL A 63 2.64 25.08 4.23
C VAL A 63 3.21 25.86 3.05
N ALA A 64 3.01 25.39 1.82
CA ALA A 64 3.45 26.12 0.62
C ALA A 64 2.78 27.51 0.50
N ALA A 65 1.46 27.58 0.69
CA ALA A 65 0.71 28.83 0.65
C ALA A 65 1.16 29.78 1.77
N VAL A 66 1.28 29.29 3.01
CA VAL A 66 1.70 30.11 4.15
C VAL A 66 3.15 30.61 3.98
N ALA A 67 4.07 29.77 3.50
CA ALA A 67 5.45 30.17 3.24
C ALA A 67 5.53 31.25 2.15
N SER A 68 4.81 31.07 1.03
CA SER A 68 4.76 32.06 -0.06
C SER A 68 4.12 33.38 0.42
N LEU A 69 3.01 33.30 1.16
CA LEU A 69 2.35 34.47 1.75
C LEU A 69 3.27 35.23 2.72
N SER A 70 4.04 34.50 3.53
CA SER A 70 5.00 35.10 4.47
C SER A 70 6.11 35.84 3.72
N GLY A 71 6.68 35.24 2.67
CA GLY A 71 7.71 35.89 1.84
C GLY A 71 7.19 37.17 1.18
N LEU A 72 5.97 37.15 0.65
CA LEU A 72 5.32 38.33 0.07
C LEU A 72 5.06 39.42 1.13
N ALA A 73 4.56 39.03 2.31
CA ALA A 73 4.31 39.96 3.42
C ALA A 73 5.58 40.67 3.90
N PHE A 74 6.69 39.93 4.02
CA PHE A 74 8.00 40.54 4.35
C PHE A 74 8.52 41.47 3.26
N ALA A 75 8.28 41.16 1.98
CA ALA A 75 8.64 42.04 0.87
C ALA A 75 7.88 43.39 0.96
N MET A 76 6.57 43.34 1.21
CA MET A 76 5.72 44.52 1.36
C MET A 76 6.08 45.37 2.59
N ALA A 77 6.45 44.74 3.70
CA ALA A 77 6.83 45.46 4.91
C ALA A 77 8.18 46.20 4.77
N GLY A 78 9.07 45.72 3.90
CA GLY A 78 10.43 46.23 3.75
C GLY A 78 10.66 47.11 2.52
N SER A 79 9.67 47.34 1.66
CA SER A 79 9.85 48.09 0.42
C SER A 79 8.69 49.04 0.13
N ASP A 80 8.99 50.25 -0.35
CA ASP A 80 7.99 51.22 -0.84
C ASP A 80 7.39 50.83 -2.21
N VAL A 81 7.53 49.56 -2.60
CA VAL A 81 7.10 49.09 -3.92
C VAL A 81 5.60 48.82 -3.87
N ALA A 82 4.84 49.62 -4.63
CA ALA A 82 3.41 49.41 -4.83
C ALA A 82 3.18 48.02 -5.48
N THR A 83 2.77 47.05 -4.67
CA THR A 83 2.56 45.68 -5.12
C THR A 83 1.20 45.60 -5.81
N PRO A 84 1.12 45.15 -7.07
CA PRO A 84 -0.16 45.04 -7.77
C PRO A 84 -1.06 44.02 -7.08
N HIS A 85 -2.38 44.26 -7.06
CA HIS A 85 -3.36 43.34 -6.44
C HIS A 85 -3.26 41.89 -6.95
N ILE A 86 -2.74 41.67 -8.16
CA ILE A 86 -2.55 40.34 -8.75
C ILE A 86 -1.47 39.52 -8.01
N ALA A 87 -0.52 40.15 -7.31
CA ALA A 87 0.53 39.46 -6.56
C ALA A 87 -0.02 38.55 -5.46
N TRP A 88 -1.23 38.84 -4.94
CA TRP A 88 -1.94 38.00 -3.96
C TRP A 88 -2.36 36.62 -4.48
N VAL A 89 -2.23 36.36 -5.79
CA VAL A 89 -2.44 35.03 -6.38
C VAL A 89 -1.24 34.11 -6.17
N ALA A 90 -0.05 34.64 -5.86
CA ALA A 90 1.17 33.83 -5.70
C ALA A 90 1.06 32.69 -4.67
N PRO A 91 0.45 32.87 -3.48
CA PRO A 91 0.24 31.77 -2.52
C PRO A 91 -0.66 30.65 -3.05
N LEU A 92 -1.66 30.99 -3.87
CA LEU A 92 -2.51 29.99 -4.52
C LEU A 92 -1.71 29.18 -5.55
N LEU A 93 -0.86 29.86 -6.34
CA LEU A 93 0.06 29.18 -7.27
C LEU A 93 1.05 28.27 -6.54
N ALA A 94 1.53 28.66 -5.36
CA ALA A 94 2.40 27.82 -4.52
C ALA A 94 1.71 26.55 -4.01
N ALA A 95 0.40 26.62 -3.76
CA ALA A 95 -0.38 25.47 -3.34
C ALA A 95 -0.71 24.49 -4.48
N LEU A 96 -0.60 24.89 -5.75
CA LEU A 96 -1.02 24.04 -6.88
C LEU A 96 -0.18 22.76 -7.03
N PRO A 97 1.18 22.78 -7.10
CA PRO A 97 1.97 21.56 -7.31
C PRO A 97 1.79 20.55 -6.17
N THR A 98 1.80 21.04 -4.94
CA THR A 98 1.63 20.24 -3.72
C THR A 98 0.18 19.75 -3.56
N GLY A 99 -0.80 20.58 -3.89
CA GLY A 99 -2.22 20.25 -3.88
C GLY A 99 -2.61 19.22 -4.95
N MET A 100 -2.14 19.38 -6.19
CA MET A 100 -2.34 18.39 -7.25
C MET A 100 -1.74 17.04 -6.85
N THR A 101 -0.53 17.03 -6.30
CA THR A 101 0.07 15.78 -5.82
C THR A 101 -0.76 15.16 -4.69
N ALA A 102 -1.26 15.96 -3.75
CA ALA A 102 -2.13 15.49 -2.67
C ALA A 102 -3.44 14.89 -3.22
N LEU A 103 -4.06 15.52 -4.21
CA LEU A 103 -5.26 15.05 -4.89
C LEU A 103 -5.01 13.75 -5.66
N VAL A 104 -3.99 13.72 -6.53
CA VAL A 104 -3.63 12.55 -7.34
C VAL A 104 -3.32 11.36 -6.44
N THR A 105 -2.51 11.56 -5.41
CA THR A 105 -2.20 10.49 -4.46
C THR A 105 -3.42 10.08 -3.64
N GLY A 106 -4.35 10.98 -3.35
CA GLY A 106 -5.60 10.69 -2.64
C GLY A 106 -6.55 9.86 -3.48
N MET A 107 -6.65 10.18 -4.77
CA MET A 107 -7.45 9.45 -5.75
C MET A 107 -6.87 8.08 -6.08
N ARG A 108 -5.54 7.97 -6.22
CA ARG A 108 -4.84 6.72 -6.55
C ARG A 108 -4.61 5.80 -5.33
N GLY A 109 -4.93 6.26 -4.12
CA GLY A 109 -4.79 5.45 -2.92
C GLY A 109 -5.64 4.18 -3.03
N ARG A 110 -5.02 2.99 -2.95
CA ARG A 110 -5.76 1.73 -2.86
C ARG A 110 -6.72 1.80 -1.67
N LYS A 111 -7.98 1.45 -1.91
CA LYS A 111 -9.02 1.36 -0.88
C LYS A 111 -9.25 -0.10 -0.57
N CYS A 112 -9.55 -0.41 0.68
CA CYS A 112 -10.05 -1.72 1.06
C CYS A 112 -11.29 -2.03 0.20
N GLN A 113 -11.30 -3.16 -0.49
CA GLN A 113 -12.42 -3.50 -1.36
C GLN A 113 -13.67 -3.90 -0.58
N LEU A 114 -13.53 -4.24 0.71
CA LEU A 114 -14.64 -4.58 1.60
C LEU A 114 -15.26 -3.32 2.26
N CYS A 115 -14.49 -2.56 3.05
CA CYS A 115 -15.02 -1.41 3.80
C CYS A 115 -14.80 -0.05 3.12
N ARG A 116 -14.14 0.00 1.96
CA ARG A 116 -13.79 1.23 1.22
C ARG A 116 -12.89 2.22 1.95
N THR A 117 -12.40 1.89 3.16
CA THR A 117 -11.41 2.68 3.90
C THR A 117 -10.09 2.74 3.13
N PRO A 118 -9.42 3.92 3.05
CA PRO A 118 -8.12 4.06 2.40
C PRO A 118 -7.03 3.25 3.11
N LEU A 119 -6.22 2.51 2.36
CA LEU A 119 -5.19 1.60 2.88
C LEU A 119 -3.86 2.29 3.24
N ARG A 120 -3.78 3.62 3.20
CA ARG A 120 -2.52 4.38 3.39
C ARG A 120 -1.79 4.11 4.69
N ARG A 121 -2.50 3.66 5.74
CA ARG A 121 -1.94 3.48 7.09
C ARG A 121 -1.98 2.04 7.58
N PHE A 122 -2.76 1.19 6.93
CA PHE A 122 -3.00 -0.17 7.39
C PHE A 122 -2.22 -1.12 6.52
N LEU A 123 -1.74 -2.21 7.13
CA LEU A 123 -1.28 -3.35 6.34
C LEU A 123 -2.44 -3.79 5.44
N SER A 124 -2.12 -3.96 4.15
CA SER A 124 -3.07 -4.45 3.16
C SER A 124 -2.74 -5.88 2.81
N PHE A 125 -3.73 -6.75 2.85
CA PHE A 125 -3.59 -8.17 2.56
C PHE A 125 -4.41 -8.52 1.32
N CYS A 126 -3.84 -9.30 0.41
CA CYS A 126 -4.60 -9.85 -0.72
C CYS A 126 -5.17 -11.19 -0.28
N CYS A 127 -6.49 -11.37 -0.35
CA CYS A 127 -7.09 -12.65 0.03
C CYS A 127 -6.82 -13.71 -1.05
N PRO A 128 -6.23 -14.87 -0.72
CA PRO A 128 -5.92 -15.90 -1.72
C PRO A 128 -7.17 -16.54 -2.35
N ARG A 129 -8.35 -16.40 -1.71
CA ARG A 129 -9.62 -17.00 -2.15
C ARG A 129 -10.38 -16.15 -3.16
N CYS A 130 -10.48 -14.85 -2.89
CA CYS A 130 -11.28 -13.92 -3.71
C CYS A 130 -10.42 -12.84 -4.40
N HIS A 131 -9.10 -12.86 -4.19
CA HIS A 131 -8.14 -11.87 -4.70
C HIS A 131 -8.44 -10.42 -4.34
N MET A 132 -9.30 -10.19 -3.34
CA MET A 132 -9.62 -8.86 -2.87
C MET A 132 -8.58 -8.33 -1.90
N VAL A 133 -8.26 -7.04 -2.01
CA VAL A 133 -7.38 -6.35 -1.08
C VAL A 133 -8.18 -5.87 0.14
N ALA A 134 -7.87 -6.42 1.31
CA ALA A 134 -8.49 -6.09 2.58
C ALA A 134 -7.55 -5.26 3.47
N CYS A 135 -8.12 -4.37 4.29
CA CYS A 135 -7.38 -3.76 5.41
C CYS A 135 -7.28 -4.73 6.58
N GLU A 136 -6.40 -4.42 7.53
CA GLU A 136 -6.24 -5.12 8.81
C GLU A 136 -7.57 -5.42 9.52
N ASN A 137 -8.47 -4.44 9.65
CA ASN A 137 -9.78 -4.65 10.29
C ASN A 137 -10.71 -5.59 9.51
N CYS A 138 -10.49 -5.78 8.21
CA CYS A 138 -11.27 -6.67 7.36
C CYS A 138 -10.57 -8.02 7.12
N TRP A 139 -9.38 -8.22 7.68
CA TRP A 139 -8.61 -9.45 7.62
C TRP A 139 -8.82 -10.27 8.89
N GLN A 140 -8.88 -11.60 8.76
CA GLN A 140 -8.87 -12.55 9.87
C GLN A 140 -7.51 -13.23 9.89
N PHE A 141 -6.67 -12.88 10.87
CA PHE A 141 -5.29 -13.35 10.97
C PHE A 141 -5.21 -14.82 11.32
N GLU A 142 -6.14 -15.33 12.13
CA GLU A 142 -6.14 -16.72 12.59
C GLU A 142 -6.35 -17.72 11.44
N ARG A 143 -6.91 -17.26 10.32
CA ARG A 143 -7.28 -18.12 9.17
C ARG A 143 -6.73 -17.61 7.84
N ASP A 144 -5.89 -16.57 7.87
CA ASP A 144 -5.35 -15.82 6.73
C ASP A 144 -6.37 -15.59 5.60
N ARG A 145 -7.52 -14.98 5.93
CA ARG A 145 -8.54 -14.67 4.94
C ARG A 145 -9.32 -13.41 5.25
N CYS A 146 -9.96 -12.83 4.23
CA CYS A 146 -10.82 -11.69 4.45
C CYS A 146 -12.12 -12.11 5.15
N ARG A 147 -12.73 -11.19 5.90
CA ARG A 147 -14.00 -11.41 6.62
C ARG A 147 -15.14 -11.85 5.70
N LEU A 148 -15.16 -11.43 4.44
CA LEU A 148 -16.20 -11.84 3.50
C LEU A 148 -16.06 -13.33 3.11
N CYS A 149 -14.84 -13.81 2.84
CA CYS A 149 -14.60 -15.22 2.57
C CYS A 149 -14.88 -16.09 3.79
N GLU A 150 -14.53 -15.60 4.98
CA GLU A 150 -14.83 -16.29 6.24
C GLU A 150 -16.35 -16.40 6.47
N ALA A 151 -17.10 -15.30 6.32
CA ALA A 151 -18.55 -15.32 6.49
C ALA A 151 -19.27 -16.25 5.50
N ASN A 152 -18.79 -16.31 4.25
CA ASN A 152 -19.36 -17.15 3.21
C ASN A 152 -18.75 -18.56 3.12
N GLN A 153 -17.79 -18.89 3.99
CA GLN A 153 -17.06 -20.16 3.98
C GLN A 153 -16.53 -20.54 2.58
N ILE A 154 -15.93 -19.57 1.87
CA ILE A 154 -15.41 -19.78 0.52
C ILE A 154 -14.20 -20.72 0.62
N PRO A 155 -14.24 -21.94 0.02
CA PRO A 155 -13.13 -22.86 0.07
C PRO A 155 -11.97 -22.33 -0.76
N LEU A 156 -10.76 -22.51 -0.26
CA LEU A 156 -9.51 -22.29 -1.00
C LEU A 156 -9.21 -23.44 -1.95
N PHE A 157 -9.52 -24.67 -1.54
CA PHE A 157 -9.19 -25.87 -2.30
C PHE A 157 -10.33 -26.35 -3.20
N PRO A 158 -10.02 -26.94 -4.37
CA PRO A 158 -11.02 -27.50 -5.27
C PRO A 158 -11.97 -28.48 -4.58
N ILE A 159 -13.21 -28.53 -5.07
CA ILE A 159 -14.22 -29.50 -4.61
C ILE A 159 -13.96 -30.90 -5.14
N ASP A 160 -13.24 -30.98 -6.26
CA ASP A 160 -12.99 -32.24 -6.94
C ASP A 160 -12.13 -33.19 -6.10
N ILE A 161 -12.63 -34.42 -5.92
CA ILE A 161 -11.99 -35.45 -5.09
C ILE A 161 -10.69 -35.94 -5.74
N SER A 162 -10.59 -35.91 -7.07
CA SER A 162 -9.40 -36.42 -7.77
C SER A 162 -8.14 -35.61 -7.43
N TRP A 163 -8.29 -34.28 -7.31
CA TRP A 163 -7.21 -33.41 -6.85
C TRP A 163 -6.71 -33.79 -5.45
N TRP A 164 -7.64 -34.03 -4.50
CA TRP A 164 -7.27 -34.45 -3.15
C TRP A 164 -6.60 -35.83 -3.14
N GLN A 165 -7.07 -36.76 -3.98
CA GLN A 165 -6.45 -38.08 -4.11
C GLN A 165 -5.04 -37.99 -4.70
N GLN A 166 -4.77 -37.05 -5.60
CA GLN A 166 -3.43 -36.81 -6.11
C GLN A 166 -2.49 -36.26 -5.03
N CYS A 167 -2.95 -35.34 -4.18
CA CYS A 167 -2.13 -34.73 -3.14
C CYS A 167 -1.88 -35.64 -1.93
N PHE A 168 -2.87 -36.45 -1.53
CA PHE A 168 -2.84 -37.22 -0.28
C PHE A 168 -2.92 -38.74 -0.45
N GLY A 169 -3.27 -39.22 -1.64
CA GLY A 169 -3.59 -40.63 -1.88
C GLY A 169 -5.04 -40.97 -1.48
N THR A 170 -5.25 -42.21 -1.04
CA THR A 170 -6.60 -42.73 -0.74
C THR A 170 -7.26 -42.01 0.42
N GLN A 171 -8.57 -41.78 0.30
CA GLN A 171 -9.40 -41.23 1.36
C GLN A 171 -9.44 -42.17 2.57
N VAL A 172 -9.45 -41.61 3.77
CA VAL A 172 -9.63 -42.35 5.02
C VAL A 172 -11.13 -42.45 5.32
N HIS A 173 -11.67 -43.67 5.34
CA HIS A 173 -13.08 -43.94 5.59
C HIS A 173 -13.42 -44.24 7.06
N GLY A 174 -12.43 -44.22 7.96
CA GLY A 174 -12.60 -44.52 9.38
C GLY A 174 -12.13 -43.39 10.29
N GLY A 175 -12.66 -43.36 11.52
CA GLY A 175 -12.23 -42.43 12.56
C GLY A 175 -12.95 -41.08 12.54
N ARG A 176 -12.32 -40.08 13.16
CA ARG A 176 -12.82 -38.70 13.27
C ARG A 176 -11.71 -37.74 12.86
N CYS A 177 -12.09 -36.62 12.25
CA CYS A 177 -11.15 -35.54 12.01
C CYS A 177 -10.63 -35.06 13.36
N THR A 178 -9.32 -35.02 13.52
CA THR A 178 -8.79 -34.80 14.87
C THR A 178 -8.89 -33.34 15.34
N LEU A 179 -9.17 -32.40 14.43
CA LEU A 179 -9.39 -31.00 14.77
C LEU A 179 -10.85 -30.70 15.14
N CYS A 180 -11.81 -31.09 14.28
CA CYS A 180 -13.23 -30.79 14.51
C CYS A 180 -14.04 -31.96 15.09
N LEU A 181 -13.41 -33.12 15.30
CA LEU A 181 -14.01 -34.36 15.81
C LEU A 181 -15.17 -34.92 14.98
N ARG A 182 -15.45 -34.39 13.79
CA ARG A 182 -16.48 -34.93 12.88
C ARG A 182 -16.06 -36.31 12.40
N ALA A 183 -16.99 -37.27 12.42
CA ALA A 183 -16.77 -38.62 11.93
C ALA A 183 -16.49 -38.63 10.43
N ALA A 184 -15.68 -39.59 9.98
CA ALA A 184 -15.54 -39.92 8.57
C ALA A 184 -16.79 -40.68 8.13
N ASP A 185 -17.91 -39.99 7.99
CA ASP A 185 -19.05 -40.52 7.25
C ASP A 185 -18.87 -40.22 5.76
N GLY A 186 -19.64 -40.88 4.88
CA GLY A 186 -19.53 -40.67 3.43
C GLY A 186 -19.74 -39.21 2.96
N ARG A 187 -20.13 -38.29 3.85
CA ARG A 187 -20.31 -36.86 3.57
C ARG A 187 -19.11 -36.01 3.98
N VAL A 188 -18.29 -36.47 4.92
CA VAL A 188 -17.10 -35.75 5.40
C VAL A 188 -15.85 -36.50 4.98
N ALA A 189 -15.34 -36.15 3.79
CA ALA A 189 -14.09 -36.71 3.30
C ALA A 189 -12.90 -36.29 4.18
N GLN A 190 -12.04 -37.26 4.49
CA GLN A 190 -10.85 -37.10 5.32
C GLN A 190 -9.63 -37.68 4.62
N TRP A 191 -8.50 -37.01 4.80
CA TRP A 191 -7.22 -37.45 4.29
C TRP A 191 -6.19 -37.45 5.41
N ALA A 192 -5.32 -38.44 5.39
CA ALA A 192 -4.19 -38.53 6.30
C ALA A 192 -3.08 -37.59 5.81
N CYS A 193 -2.49 -36.82 6.73
CA CYS A 193 -1.29 -36.05 6.43
C CYS A 193 -0.14 -36.97 5.97
N ALA A 194 0.48 -36.69 4.83
CA ALA A 194 1.58 -37.51 4.32
C ALA A 194 2.82 -37.51 5.24
N GLY A 195 3.01 -36.47 6.06
CA GLY A 195 4.14 -36.38 7.00
C GLY A 195 3.95 -37.15 8.31
N CYS A 196 2.73 -37.25 8.86
CA CYS A 196 2.50 -37.84 10.19
C CYS A 196 1.30 -38.80 10.30
N GLY A 197 0.60 -39.07 9.19
CA GLY A 197 -0.58 -39.94 9.14
C GLY A 197 -1.83 -39.36 9.80
N TYR A 198 -1.78 -38.14 10.32
CA TYR A 198 -2.88 -37.56 11.09
C TYR A 198 -4.06 -37.16 10.20
N GLY A 199 -5.26 -37.64 10.54
CA GLY A 199 -6.47 -37.43 9.74
C GLY A 199 -7.09 -36.04 9.94
N GLN A 200 -7.35 -35.34 8.85
CA GLN A 200 -8.06 -34.07 8.82
C GLN A 200 -9.14 -34.07 7.74
N CYS A 201 -10.31 -33.50 8.03
CA CYS A 201 -11.35 -33.33 7.04
C CYS A 201 -11.02 -32.17 6.09
N ARG A 202 -11.71 -32.15 4.95
CA ARG A 202 -11.54 -31.11 3.93
C ARG A 202 -11.57 -29.68 4.47
N SER A 203 -12.58 -29.36 5.30
CA SER A 203 -12.74 -28.02 5.85
C SER A 203 -11.59 -27.64 6.78
N CYS A 204 -11.06 -28.59 7.55
CA CYS A 204 -9.92 -28.32 8.43
C CYS A 204 -8.61 -28.15 7.65
N TRP A 205 -8.42 -28.83 6.52
CA TRP A 205 -7.31 -28.52 5.61
C TRP A 205 -7.44 -27.12 5.02
N ASP A 206 -8.66 -26.73 4.62
CA ASP A 206 -8.96 -25.39 4.10
C ASP A 206 -8.74 -24.28 5.15
N ASP A 207 -9.18 -24.54 6.39
CA ASP A 207 -9.02 -23.64 7.53
C ASP A 207 -7.56 -23.38 7.89
N ASN A 208 -6.71 -24.40 7.74
CA ASN A 208 -5.26 -24.30 7.94
C ASN A 208 -4.48 -24.02 6.64
N ASN A 209 -5.14 -23.55 5.59
CA ASN A 209 -4.53 -23.19 4.30
C ASN A 209 -3.59 -24.28 3.73
N GLY A 210 -3.97 -25.56 3.91
CA GLY A 210 -3.20 -26.71 3.42
C GLY A 210 -2.05 -27.14 4.31
N GLN A 211 -1.94 -26.60 5.52
CA GLN A 211 -0.93 -26.99 6.50
C GLN A 211 -1.49 -27.98 7.53
N CYS A 212 -0.74 -29.05 7.80
CA CYS A 212 -1.08 -29.99 8.86
C CYS A 212 -0.91 -29.32 10.22
N SER A 213 -2.01 -29.11 10.93
CA SER A 213 -2.01 -28.59 12.32
C SER A 213 -1.13 -29.34 13.33
N ARG A 214 -0.70 -30.59 13.04
CA ARG A 214 0.13 -31.40 13.95
C ARG A 214 1.62 -31.28 13.68
N CYS A 215 2.05 -31.51 12.45
CA CYS A 215 3.48 -31.57 12.09
C CYS A 215 3.95 -30.43 11.18
N GLY A 216 3.03 -29.52 10.79
CA GLY A 216 3.35 -28.39 9.92
C GLY A 216 3.58 -28.75 8.45
N TRP A 217 3.42 -30.02 8.05
CA TRP A 217 3.53 -30.44 6.65
C TRP A 217 2.53 -29.70 5.76
N ILE A 218 2.98 -29.22 4.61
CA ILE A 218 2.22 -28.40 3.68
C ILE A 218 1.89 -29.23 2.43
N ILE A 219 0.66 -29.13 1.92
CA ILE A 219 0.24 -29.79 0.67
C ILE A 219 1.19 -29.40 -0.48
N PRO A 220 1.75 -30.36 -1.23
CA PRO A 220 2.58 -30.06 -2.40
C PRO A 220 1.76 -29.38 -3.50
N ASP A 221 2.41 -28.58 -4.34
CA ASP A 221 1.80 -27.91 -5.49
C ASP A 221 0.60 -27.01 -5.14
N LEU A 222 0.66 -26.38 -3.97
CA LEU A 222 -0.27 -25.30 -3.62
C LEU A 222 -0.21 -24.19 -4.68
N PRO A 223 -1.37 -23.60 -5.05
CA PRO A 223 -1.39 -22.40 -5.87
C PRO A 223 -0.42 -21.35 -5.28
N PRO A 224 0.37 -20.66 -6.11
CA PRO A 224 1.40 -19.74 -5.64
C PRO A 224 0.84 -18.61 -4.75
N GLU A 225 -0.44 -18.28 -4.90
CA GLU A 225 -1.14 -17.31 -4.06
C GLU A 225 -1.32 -17.80 -2.61
N VAL A 226 -1.28 -19.11 -2.36
CA VAL A 226 -1.42 -19.71 -1.04
C VAL A 226 -0.06 -20.01 -0.41
N SER A 227 0.90 -20.47 -1.22
CA SER A 227 2.23 -20.86 -0.74
C SER A 227 3.00 -19.69 -0.13
N THR A 228 2.76 -18.47 -0.60
CA THR A 228 3.34 -17.24 -0.02
C THR A 228 2.87 -16.95 1.41
N HIS A 229 1.74 -17.52 1.83
CA HIS A 229 1.22 -17.37 3.20
C HIS A 229 1.53 -18.58 4.09
N ALA A 230 1.60 -19.80 3.52
CA ALA A 230 1.77 -21.05 4.28
C ALA A 230 3.16 -21.24 4.92
N VAL A 231 4.19 -20.53 4.45
CA VAL A 231 5.59 -20.70 4.92
C VAL A 231 5.87 -19.89 6.20
N ALA A 232 4.98 -19.00 6.63
CA ALA A 232 5.25 -18.03 7.70
C ALA A 232 4.92 -18.51 9.12
N GLY A 233 5.22 -19.77 9.45
CA GLY A 233 5.41 -20.20 10.85
C GLY A 233 6.65 -19.54 11.51
N ALA A 234 7.50 -18.92 10.71
CA ALA A 234 8.45 -17.90 11.11
C ALA A 234 8.14 -16.64 10.30
N HIS A 235 7.82 -15.53 10.96
CA HIS A 235 7.75 -14.20 10.34
C HIS A 235 9.00 -13.98 9.46
N PRO A 236 8.81 -13.78 8.16
CA PRO A 236 8.94 -12.43 7.67
C PRO A 236 7.67 -12.06 6.93
N GLN A 237 7.02 -11.03 7.46
CA GLN A 237 6.10 -10.23 6.68
C GLN A 237 6.84 -9.89 5.38
N THR A 238 6.37 -10.40 4.25
CA THR A 238 6.50 -9.65 3.01
C THR A 238 5.65 -8.41 3.23
N ILE A 239 6.23 -7.45 3.95
CA ILE A 239 5.89 -6.05 3.86
C ILE A 239 6.17 -5.76 2.40
N SER A 240 5.18 -6.04 1.55
CA SER A 240 4.94 -5.25 0.35
C SER A 240 4.64 -3.86 0.87
N ARG A 241 5.68 -3.19 1.38
CA ARG A 241 5.83 -1.77 1.32
C ARG A 241 5.61 -1.58 -0.17
N SER A 242 4.45 -1.08 -0.51
CA SER A 242 4.24 -0.42 -1.77
C SER A 242 5.23 0.75 -1.77
N ILE A 243 6.52 0.45 -2.00
CA ILE A 243 7.37 1.29 -2.79
C ILE A 243 6.50 1.45 -4.03
N ALA A 244 5.93 2.64 -4.17
CA ALA A 244 5.32 3.06 -5.41
C ALA A 244 6.43 2.95 -6.46
N GLN A 245 6.58 1.75 -7.02
CA GLN A 245 7.31 1.54 -8.24
C GLN A 245 6.41 2.19 -9.27
N GLU A 246 6.71 3.46 -9.52
CA GLU A 246 6.20 4.19 -10.66
C GLU A 246 6.43 3.30 -11.87
N ASP A 247 5.33 2.79 -12.43
CA ASP A 247 5.29 2.31 -13.80
C ASP A 247 5.90 3.41 -14.67
N SER A 248 7.17 3.22 -15.03
CA SER A 248 7.89 4.06 -16.00
C SER A 248 7.58 3.50 -17.38
N PRO A 249 6.76 4.18 -18.21
CA PRO A 249 6.36 3.66 -19.49
C PRO A 249 7.34 4.13 -20.57
N HIS A 250 8.64 3.86 -20.47
CA HIS A 250 9.58 4.14 -21.57
C HIS A 250 10.88 3.35 -21.46
N ARG A 251 10.92 2.14 -22.06
CA ARG A 251 12.12 1.61 -22.72
C ARG A 251 11.81 0.45 -23.67
N ASN A 252 11.01 0.74 -24.69
CA ASN A 252 11.00 -0.02 -25.94
C ASN A 252 11.44 0.93 -27.05
N ALA A 253 12.74 1.12 -27.17
CA ALA A 253 13.41 1.61 -28.36
C ALA A 253 14.82 0.98 -28.35
N ASP A 254 15.27 0.53 -29.51
CA ASP A 254 16.56 -0.11 -29.79
C ASP A 254 16.64 -1.64 -29.60
N ARG A 255 15.90 -2.34 -30.46
CA ARG A 255 16.43 -3.54 -31.11
C ARG A 255 16.16 -3.46 -32.62
N LYS A 256 16.86 -2.56 -33.30
CA LYS A 256 17.06 -2.62 -34.75
C LYS A 256 18.40 -3.28 -35.05
N GLU A 257 18.32 -4.30 -35.90
CA GLU A 257 19.29 -4.67 -36.94
C GLU A 257 20.77 -4.74 -36.59
N VAL A 258 21.31 -5.96 -36.52
CA VAL A 258 22.42 -6.34 -37.42
C VAL A 258 22.13 -7.75 -37.93
N ARG A 259 21.60 -7.80 -39.15
CA ARG A 259 21.67 -8.92 -40.07
C ARG A 259 22.77 -8.54 -41.05
N ASN A 260 23.81 -9.36 -41.16
CA ASN A 260 24.72 -9.54 -42.31
C ASN A 260 25.64 -10.70 -41.90
N GLY A 261 25.80 -11.77 -42.68
CA GLY A 261 25.89 -11.76 -44.14
C GLY A 261 27.33 -11.50 -44.50
#